data_AF-A0A2S4Q2H0-F1
#
_entry.id   AF-A0A2S4Q2H0-F1
#
_cell.length_a   1.000
_cell.length_b   1.000
_cell.length_c   1.000
_cell.angle_alpha   90.00
_cell.angle_beta   90.00
_cell.angle_gamma   90.00
#
_symmetry.space_group_name_H-M   'P 1'
#
loop_
_entity.id
_entity.type
_entity.pdbx_description
1 polymer ?
#
loop_
_entity_poly.entity_id
_entity_poly.type
_entity_poly.pdbx_seq_one_letter_code
_entity_poly.pdbx_strand_id
1 'polypeptide(L)'
;ILQYTAYAVLGFHEKGAEKESGYDCGKVFFTDQKVQEVLHVAVSSVGRFYLQPYIGRLYGNMINYFTLPIQENMSYLGENKISEEKIWHKTTYQVVMDSQGGFIDVIVRTTKNDFTKCLRVDDFQINEVDQNNGYQCGEKFISTEDLLMSAKIARKHVGKGFLYPKLYESRLYDRGLGLVMWPIYKGTGFHRSPKHLGGPYFILVDPIGQVIDVVVRTIKNDFVRCFKSRNILSASSTDVEGRVLWPKNGFTCNHIFFSDSELNLASGMAKDAQKKSNIKGYPLEYNGPPFNFPCLLWPITPSGIAPRRGRLSVFRLVLSPTYKVLGVIMQGQDTIKRCERTITTGGFLNHDKNDYNCGGIIFYQDELVSVAKVACKKIGAYGVKYPLRYDDEKFDIEGPYFIYPIIKGTEFVY
;
A
#
# COMPACT_ATOMS: atom_id res chain seq x y z
N ILE A 1 17.89 -31.18 19.67
CA ILE A 1 17.39 -32.21 18.71
C ILE A 1 15.86 -32.44 18.84
N LEU A 2 15.21 -32.16 19.99
CA LEU A 2 13.74 -32.25 20.14
C LEU A 2 12.93 -30.99 19.74
N GLN A 3 13.54 -29.98 19.10
CA GLN A 3 12.87 -28.70 18.78
C GLN A 3 12.39 -28.57 17.32
N TYR A 4 12.79 -29.47 16.42
CA TYR A 4 12.50 -29.35 14.98
C TYR A 4 11.34 -30.22 14.48
N THR A 5 10.83 -31.16 15.28
CA THR A 5 9.76 -32.09 14.86
C THR A 5 8.33 -31.57 15.08
N ALA A 6 8.13 -30.44 15.78
CA ALA A 6 6.79 -29.90 16.02
C ALA A 6 6.22 -29.10 14.85
N TYR A 7 7.06 -28.56 13.95
CA TYR A 7 6.59 -27.67 12.88
C TYR A 7 6.11 -28.42 11.63
N ALA A 8 6.56 -29.65 11.40
CA ALA A 8 6.03 -30.50 10.33
C ALA A 8 4.57 -30.96 10.57
N VAL A 9 4.07 -30.83 11.80
CA VAL A 9 2.71 -31.27 12.22
C VAL A 9 1.67 -30.14 12.12
N LEU A 10 2.09 -28.91 11.83
CA LEU A 10 1.14 -27.83 11.46
C LEU A 10 0.63 -27.96 10.01
N GLY A 11 1.03 -29.02 9.30
CA GLY A 11 0.36 -29.50 8.10
C GLY A 11 -1.05 -29.99 8.45
N PHE A 12 -2.02 -29.08 8.36
CA PHE A 12 -3.46 -29.31 8.30
C PHE A 12 -3.90 -30.77 8.35
N HIS A 13 -4.35 -31.18 9.53
CA HIS A 13 -5.09 -32.41 9.75
C HIS A 13 -6.55 -32.22 9.27
N GLU A 14 -6.75 -31.94 7.98
CA GLU A 14 -8.06 -32.17 7.36
C GLU A 14 -8.13 -33.63 6.92
N LYS A 15 -8.93 -34.41 7.65
CA LYS A 15 -9.24 -35.79 7.31
C LYS A 15 -9.95 -35.83 5.95
N GLY A 16 -9.21 -36.18 4.89
CA GLY A 16 -9.73 -36.90 3.72
C GLY A 16 -10.73 -36.20 2.80
N ALA A 17 -10.92 -34.88 2.90
CA ALA A 17 -11.58 -34.10 1.84
C ALA A 17 -10.53 -33.65 0.83
N GLU A 18 -10.84 -33.75 -0.47
CA GLU A 18 -9.99 -33.18 -1.52
C GLU A 18 -9.76 -31.69 -1.20
N LYS A 19 -8.48 -31.28 -1.04
CA LYS A 19 -8.15 -29.89 -0.77
C LYS A 19 -8.52 -29.07 -2.00
N GLU A 20 -9.61 -28.33 -1.91
CA GLU A 20 -9.98 -27.37 -2.94
C GLU A 20 -8.90 -26.28 -3.05
N SER A 21 -8.47 -25.97 -4.28
CA SER A 21 -7.54 -24.89 -4.54
C SER A 21 -8.26 -23.53 -4.54
N GLY A 22 -7.58 -22.50 -4.05
CA GLY A 22 -8.17 -21.17 -3.92
C GLY A 22 -7.43 -20.25 -2.96
N TYR A 23 -8.15 -19.29 -2.41
CA TYR A 23 -7.63 -18.16 -1.66
C TYR A 23 -8.28 -18.06 -0.27
N ASP A 24 -7.48 -18.24 0.76
CA ASP A 24 -7.84 -18.03 2.15
C ASP A 24 -7.77 -16.53 2.50
N CYS A 25 -8.94 -15.93 2.65
CA CYS A 25 -9.13 -14.54 3.08
C CYS A 25 -9.62 -14.46 4.54
N GLY A 26 -9.25 -15.44 5.39
CA GLY A 26 -9.55 -15.51 6.80
C GLY A 26 -10.91 -16.14 7.07
N LYS A 27 -11.97 -15.32 7.03
CA LYS A 27 -13.33 -15.82 7.27
C LYS A 27 -13.87 -16.65 6.11
N VAL A 28 -13.45 -16.27 4.91
CA VAL A 28 -14.00 -16.72 3.64
C VAL A 28 -12.87 -17.33 2.83
N PHE A 29 -13.14 -18.48 2.23
CA PHE A 29 -12.29 -19.12 1.24
C PHE A 29 -12.92 -18.91 -0.14
N PHE A 30 -12.14 -18.44 -1.11
CA PHE A 30 -12.59 -18.32 -2.50
C PHE A 30 -11.91 -19.38 -3.35
N THR A 31 -12.69 -20.33 -3.87
CA THR A 31 -12.18 -21.34 -4.79
C THR A 31 -11.66 -20.70 -6.08
N ASP A 32 -10.75 -21.38 -6.78
CA ASP A 32 -10.27 -20.92 -8.08
C ASP A 32 -11.42 -20.73 -9.07
N GLN A 33 -12.40 -21.65 -9.07
CA GLN A 33 -13.61 -21.51 -9.86
C GLN A 33 -14.31 -20.17 -9.59
N LYS A 34 -14.45 -19.79 -8.32
CA LYS A 34 -15.10 -18.54 -7.96
C LYS A 34 -14.33 -17.32 -8.44
N VAL A 35 -13.00 -17.37 -8.37
CA VAL A 35 -12.13 -16.31 -8.92
C VAL A 35 -12.28 -16.25 -10.44
N GLN A 36 -12.28 -17.37 -11.14
CA GLN A 36 -12.48 -17.44 -12.60
C GLN A 36 -13.84 -16.89 -13.05
N GLU A 37 -14.92 -17.14 -12.30
CA GLU A 37 -16.22 -16.51 -12.56
C GLU A 37 -16.12 -14.98 -12.55
N VAL A 38 -15.44 -14.40 -11.56
CA VAL A 38 -15.24 -12.94 -11.45
C VAL A 38 -14.38 -12.41 -12.60
N LEU A 39 -13.34 -13.13 -12.99
CA LEU A 39 -12.49 -12.76 -14.13
C LEU A 39 -13.27 -12.78 -15.45
N HIS A 40 -14.09 -13.81 -15.68
CA HIS A 40 -14.96 -13.89 -16.86
C HIS A 40 -15.94 -12.71 -16.92
N VAL A 41 -16.50 -12.33 -15.76
CA VAL A 41 -17.35 -11.14 -15.66
C VAL A 41 -16.54 -9.89 -16.00
N ALA A 42 -15.36 -9.71 -15.40
CA ALA A 42 -14.52 -8.52 -15.61
C ALA A 42 -14.21 -8.24 -17.09
N VAL A 43 -14.00 -9.27 -17.91
CA VAL A 43 -13.70 -9.11 -19.34
C VAL A 43 -14.95 -8.91 -20.21
N SER A 44 -16.14 -9.26 -19.71
CA SER A 44 -17.41 -9.10 -20.40
C SER A 44 -17.79 -7.62 -20.61
N SER A 45 -18.64 -7.34 -21.61
CA SER A 45 -19.13 -5.99 -21.88
C SER A 45 -19.85 -5.38 -20.67
N VAL A 46 -20.55 -6.19 -19.88
CA VAL A 46 -21.26 -5.75 -18.68
C VAL A 46 -20.30 -5.53 -17.51
N GLY A 47 -19.37 -6.45 -17.27
CA GLY A 47 -18.44 -6.36 -16.13
C GLY A 47 -17.44 -5.22 -16.23
N ARG A 48 -17.04 -4.82 -17.44
CA ARG A 48 -16.15 -3.67 -17.65
C ARG A 48 -16.68 -2.37 -17.05
N PHE A 49 -17.99 -2.18 -16.98
CA PHE A 49 -18.60 -1.01 -16.31
C PHE A 49 -18.42 -1.02 -14.79
N TYR A 50 -18.17 -2.19 -14.20
CA TYR A 50 -17.96 -2.34 -12.78
C TYR A 50 -16.49 -2.38 -12.38
N LEU A 51 -15.54 -2.28 -13.32
CA LEU A 51 -14.12 -2.23 -12.96
C LEU A 51 -13.79 -0.89 -12.33
N GLN A 52 -13.11 -0.93 -11.18
CA GLN A 52 -12.52 0.27 -10.58
C GLN A 52 -11.00 0.18 -10.60
N PRO A 53 -10.29 1.27 -10.92
CA PRO A 53 -8.85 1.35 -10.70
C PRO A 53 -8.53 0.98 -9.25
N TYR A 54 -7.51 0.13 -9.07
CA TYR A 54 -7.00 -0.15 -7.74
C TYR A 54 -6.41 1.12 -7.13
N ILE A 55 -6.86 1.48 -5.93
CA ILE A 55 -6.34 2.61 -5.16
C ILE A 55 -5.79 2.05 -3.85
N GLY A 56 -4.48 1.84 -3.78
CA GLY A 56 -3.80 1.38 -2.59
C GLY A 56 -2.31 1.21 -2.82
N ARG A 57 -1.57 0.82 -1.77
CA ARG A 57 -0.10 0.72 -1.79
C ARG A 57 0.42 -0.71 -1.88
N LEU A 58 -0.48 -1.70 -1.87
CA LEU A 58 -0.11 -3.12 -1.83
C LEU A 58 0.78 -3.56 -3.00
N TYR A 59 0.58 -2.96 -4.17
CA TYR A 59 1.36 -3.24 -5.39
C TYR A 59 2.29 -2.09 -5.77
N GLY A 60 2.61 -1.20 -4.81
CA GLY A 60 3.43 -0.01 -5.07
C GLY A 60 2.77 1.00 -6.01
N ASN A 61 3.60 1.80 -6.70
CA ASN A 61 3.15 2.83 -7.65
C ASN A 61 2.84 2.26 -9.06
N MET A 62 2.56 0.95 -9.15
CA MET A 62 2.17 0.33 -10.41
C MET A 62 0.80 0.87 -10.80
N ILE A 63 0.82 1.78 -11.78
CA ILE A 63 -0.38 2.26 -12.44
C ILE A 63 -0.91 1.13 -13.32
N ASN A 64 -2.24 1.00 -13.39
CA ASN A 64 -3.00 0.09 -14.28
C ASN A 64 -3.45 -1.26 -13.69
N TYR A 65 -3.56 -1.37 -12.36
CA TYR A 65 -4.37 -2.44 -11.77
C TYR A 65 -5.83 -2.02 -11.66
N PHE A 66 -6.70 -2.99 -11.91
CA PHE A 66 -8.15 -2.86 -11.75
C PHE A 66 -8.60 -3.84 -10.69
N THR A 67 -9.71 -3.51 -10.05
CA THR A 67 -10.36 -4.38 -9.09
C THR A 67 -11.81 -4.59 -9.47
N LEU A 68 -12.28 -5.79 -9.16
CA LEU A 68 -13.68 -6.11 -9.16
C LEU A 68 -14.00 -6.77 -7.82
N PRO A 69 -15.10 -6.43 -7.15
CA PRO A 69 -15.44 -7.08 -5.90
C PRO A 69 -15.64 -8.58 -6.08
N ILE A 70 -15.50 -9.36 -5.02
CA ILE A 70 -15.82 -10.80 -4.98
C ILE A 70 -16.63 -11.11 -3.72
N GLN A 71 -17.65 -11.95 -3.85
CA GLN A 71 -18.49 -12.38 -2.73
C GLN A 71 -18.85 -13.87 -2.89
N GLU A 72 -18.90 -14.58 -1.77
CA GLU A 72 -19.16 -16.03 -1.70
C GLU A 72 -20.51 -16.39 -2.33
N ASN A 73 -21.58 -15.69 -1.93
CA ASN A 73 -22.95 -16.01 -2.31
C ASN A 73 -23.51 -15.13 -3.44
N MET A 74 -22.66 -14.38 -4.16
CA MET A 74 -23.13 -13.49 -5.23
C MET A 74 -22.81 -14.11 -6.59
N SER A 75 -23.85 -14.25 -7.41
CA SER A 75 -23.68 -14.43 -8.86
C SER A 75 -23.72 -13.06 -9.51
N TYR A 76 -22.65 -12.74 -10.27
CA TYR A 76 -22.60 -11.52 -11.09
C TYR A 76 -23.54 -11.60 -12.31
N LEU A 77 -24.07 -12.79 -12.60
CA LEU A 77 -24.90 -13.08 -13.77
C LEU A 77 -26.41 -13.07 -13.44
N GLY A 78 -26.80 -12.73 -12.21
CA GLY A 78 -28.21 -12.68 -11.80
C GLY A 78 -28.96 -11.43 -12.27
N GLU A 79 -30.25 -11.57 -12.58
CA GLU A 79 -31.14 -10.52 -13.11
C GLU A 79 -31.33 -9.32 -12.16
N ASN A 80 -31.06 -9.49 -10.86
CA ASN A 80 -31.20 -8.43 -9.87
C ASN A 80 -29.99 -7.49 -9.90
N LYS A 81 -30.06 -6.44 -10.72
CA LYS A 81 -29.10 -5.33 -10.74
C LYS A 81 -28.96 -4.71 -9.35
N ILE A 82 -27.93 -5.09 -8.62
CA ILE A 82 -27.53 -4.37 -7.40
C ILE A 82 -26.95 -3.04 -7.86
N SER A 83 -27.45 -1.93 -7.31
CA SER A 83 -26.91 -0.60 -7.60
C SER A 83 -25.40 -0.57 -7.32
N GLU A 84 -24.61 -0.11 -8.27
CA GLU A 84 -23.15 -0.05 -8.24
C GLU A 84 -22.59 0.51 -6.91
N GLU A 85 -23.18 1.61 -6.41
CA GLU A 85 -22.77 2.27 -5.17
C GLU A 85 -22.87 1.33 -3.94
N LYS A 86 -23.90 0.48 -3.87
CA LYS A 86 -24.08 -0.47 -2.76
C LYS A 86 -23.04 -1.60 -2.81
N ILE A 87 -22.60 -2.00 -3.99
CA ILE A 87 -21.59 -3.05 -4.14
C ILE A 87 -20.27 -2.55 -3.54
N TRP A 88 -19.79 -1.39 -3.96
CA TRP A 88 -18.48 -0.89 -3.55
C TRP A 88 -18.39 -0.48 -2.08
N HIS A 89 -19.48 0.05 -1.50
CA HIS A 89 -19.48 0.41 -0.07
C HIS A 89 -19.41 -0.79 0.87
N LYS A 90 -19.95 -1.95 0.45
CA LYS A 90 -20.04 -3.14 1.31
C LYS A 90 -18.93 -4.16 1.06
N THR A 91 -18.16 -4.00 -0.01
CA THR A 91 -17.23 -5.04 -0.41
C THR A 91 -15.98 -5.06 0.44
N THR A 92 -15.78 -6.22 1.06
CA THR A 92 -14.63 -6.53 1.90
C THR A 92 -13.53 -7.21 1.10
N TYR A 93 -13.88 -7.90 0.01
CA TYR A 93 -12.97 -8.69 -0.81
C TYR A 93 -13.04 -8.23 -2.26
N GLN A 94 -11.90 -8.27 -2.96
CA GLN A 94 -11.78 -7.85 -4.35
C GLN A 94 -10.78 -8.76 -5.09
N VAL A 95 -11.05 -9.03 -6.35
CA VAL A 95 -10.09 -9.62 -7.29
C VAL A 95 -9.32 -8.48 -7.94
N VAL A 96 -8.01 -8.60 -8.00
CA VAL A 96 -7.08 -7.65 -8.62
C VAL A 96 -6.65 -8.20 -9.98
N MET A 97 -6.69 -7.34 -10.99
CA MET A 97 -6.34 -7.67 -12.37
C MET A 97 -5.43 -6.59 -12.95
N ASP A 98 -4.61 -6.96 -13.93
CA ASP A 98 -3.88 -5.99 -14.76
C ASP A 98 -4.76 -5.35 -15.84
N SER A 99 -4.17 -4.46 -16.64
CA SER A 99 -4.85 -3.77 -17.73
C SER A 99 -5.31 -4.66 -18.87
N GLN A 100 -4.80 -5.88 -18.97
CA GLN A 100 -5.20 -6.87 -19.97
C GLN A 100 -6.29 -7.82 -19.43
N GLY A 101 -6.70 -7.65 -18.16
CA GLY A 101 -7.62 -8.56 -17.49
C GLY A 101 -6.92 -9.81 -16.91
N GLY A 102 -5.59 -9.84 -16.91
CA GLY A 102 -4.81 -10.89 -16.27
C GLY A 102 -4.98 -10.87 -14.76
N PHE A 103 -5.20 -12.05 -14.16
CA PHE A 103 -5.35 -12.19 -12.71
C PHE A 103 -4.04 -11.87 -11.98
N ILE A 104 -4.14 -11.10 -10.91
CA ILE A 104 -2.99 -10.74 -10.07
C ILE A 104 -3.13 -11.33 -8.67
N ASP A 105 -4.27 -11.14 -8.01
CA ASP A 105 -4.47 -11.58 -6.62
C ASP A 105 -5.94 -11.49 -6.17
N VAL A 106 -6.22 -12.02 -4.98
CA VAL A 106 -7.42 -11.71 -4.20
C VAL A 106 -7.01 -10.91 -2.97
N ILE A 107 -7.65 -9.77 -2.75
CA ILE A 107 -7.34 -8.86 -1.65
C ILE A 107 -8.53 -8.67 -0.72
N VAL A 108 -8.22 -8.42 0.56
CA VAL A 108 -9.19 -8.16 1.62
C VAL A 108 -8.93 -6.83 2.31
N ARG A 109 -10.00 -6.10 2.63
CA ARG A 109 -9.96 -4.82 3.32
C ARG A 109 -9.68 -4.98 4.82
N THR A 110 -8.67 -4.28 5.30
CA THR A 110 -8.26 -4.23 6.70
C THR A 110 -9.06 -3.20 7.50
N THR A 111 -8.97 -3.25 8.83
CA THR A 111 -9.58 -2.24 9.72
C THR A 111 -9.01 -0.83 9.56
N LYS A 112 -7.85 -0.67 8.92
CA LYS A 112 -7.28 0.63 8.55
C LYS A 112 -7.81 1.18 7.21
N ASN A 113 -8.78 0.50 6.60
CA ASN A 113 -9.28 0.81 5.26
C ASN A 113 -8.17 0.77 4.18
N ASP A 114 -7.17 -0.09 4.40
CA ASP A 114 -6.16 -0.52 3.43
C ASP A 114 -6.46 -1.97 3.00
N PHE A 115 -5.69 -2.53 2.07
CA PHE A 115 -5.84 -3.90 1.59
C PHE A 115 -4.64 -4.78 1.90
N THR A 116 -4.88 -6.06 2.08
CA THR A 116 -3.84 -7.10 2.15
C THR A 116 -4.23 -8.27 1.25
N LYS A 117 -3.23 -9.02 0.80
CA LYS A 117 -3.42 -10.22 -0.03
C LYS A 117 -4.05 -11.35 0.79
N CYS A 118 -4.87 -12.15 0.14
CA CYS A 118 -5.30 -13.44 0.65
C CYS A 118 -4.23 -14.49 0.36
N LEU A 119 -4.18 -15.56 1.16
CA LEU A 119 -3.19 -16.62 1.00
C LEU A 119 -3.70 -17.65 -0.01
N ARG A 120 -2.91 -17.98 -1.02
CA ARG A 120 -3.22 -19.06 -1.95
C ARG A 120 -2.96 -20.43 -1.29
N VAL A 121 -3.89 -21.37 -1.39
CA VAL A 121 -3.91 -22.63 -0.62
C VAL A 121 -3.29 -23.84 -1.36
N ASP A 122 -2.82 -23.67 -2.59
CA ASP A 122 -2.14 -24.67 -3.42
C ASP A 122 -0.61 -24.44 -3.55
N ASP A 123 -0.12 -23.24 -3.22
CA ASP A 123 1.29 -22.84 -3.25
C ASP A 123 2.09 -23.40 -2.06
N PHE A 124 2.06 -24.72 -1.85
CA PHE A 124 2.90 -25.40 -0.85
C PHE A 124 4.41 -25.34 -1.17
N GLN A 125 4.82 -24.66 -2.24
CA GLN A 125 6.21 -24.27 -2.43
C GLN A 125 6.53 -23.04 -1.57
N ILE A 126 6.54 -23.23 -0.26
CA ILE A 126 7.41 -22.44 0.60
C ILE A 126 8.82 -22.83 0.17
N ASN A 127 9.36 -22.13 -0.84
CA ASN A 127 10.79 -22.07 -1.04
C ASN A 127 11.33 -21.40 0.22
N GLU A 128 11.62 -22.23 1.22
CA GLU A 128 12.15 -21.93 2.55
C GLU A 128 13.60 -21.47 2.43
N VAL A 129 13.90 -20.67 1.40
CA VAL A 129 15.19 -20.03 1.21
C VAL A 129 15.33 -19.04 2.34
N ASP A 130 16.28 -19.35 3.21
CA ASP A 130 16.61 -18.89 4.56
C ASP A 130 16.88 -17.37 4.73
N GLN A 131 16.30 -16.54 3.87
CA GLN A 131 16.61 -15.11 3.72
C GLN A 131 15.37 -14.22 3.94
N ASN A 132 14.27 -14.76 4.47
CA ASN A 132 13.08 -13.97 4.80
C ASN A 132 13.29 -13.21 6.10
N ASN A 133 13.47 -11.88 6.01
CA ASN A 133 13.74 -11.00 7.16
C ASN A 133 12.47 -10.32 7.73
N GLY A 134 11.27 -10.84 7.42
CA GLY A 134 10.03 -10.29 7.96
C GLY A 134 8.75 -10.78 7.29
N TYR A 135 7.69 -10.01 7.49
CA TYR A 135 6.35 -10.28 7.00
C TYR A 135 5.75 -9.04 6.34
N GLN A 136 5.06 -9.24 5.22
CA GLN A 136 4.31 -8.20 4.55
C GLN A 136 2.82 -8.33 4.89
N CYS A 137 2.29 -7.30 5.55
CA CYS A 137 0.91 -7.19 6.00
C CYS A 137 0.23 -5.98 5.35
N GLY A 138 -0.37 -6.15 4.18
CA GLY A 138 -0.91 -5.02 3.41
C GLY A 138 0.20 -4.08 2.93
N GLU A 139 0.12 -2.77 3.19
CA GLU A 139 1.23 -1.84 2.92
C GLU A 139 2.41 -1.95 3.91
N LYS A 140 2.22 -2.61 5.05
CA LYS A 140 3.19 -2.60 6.16
C LYS A 140 4.09 -3.82 6.10
N PHE A 141 5.39 -3.58 5.92
CA PHE A 141 6.43 -4.55 6.24
C PHE A 141 6.71 -4.55 7.74
N ILE A 142 6.88 -5.74 8.32
CA ILE A 142 7.18 -5.98 9.73
C ILE A 142 8.46 -6.79 9.79
N SER A 143 9.54 -6.19 10.29
CA SER A 143 10.86 -6.82 10.28
C SER A 143 11.00 -7.88 11.37
N THR A 144 12.00 -8.76 11.24
CA THR A 144 12.37 -9.73 12.27
C THR A 144 12.63 -9.05 13.62
N GLU A 145 13.27 -7.88 13.64
CA GLU A 145 13.55 -7.11 14.86
C GLU A 145 12.26 -6.67 15.54
N ASP A 146 11.27 -6.20 14.77
CA ASP A 146 9.95 -5.81 15.28
C ASP A 146 9.21 -6.99 15.90
N LEU A 147 9.31 -8.17 15.28
CA LEU A 147 8.71 -9.42 15.77
C LEU A 147 9.37 -9.87 17.08
N LEU A 148 10.70 -9.88 17.13
CA LEU A 148 11.46 -10.27 18.34
C LEU A 148 11.17 -9.32 19.50
N MET A 149 11.10 -8.01 19.23
CA MET A 149 10.76 -7.02 20.24
C MET A 149 9.32 -7.20 20.73
N SER A 150 8.37 -7.38 19.82
CA SER A 150 6.96 -7.61 20.17
C SER A 150 6.77 -8.90 20.97
N ALA A 151 7.44 -9.99 20.58
CA ALA A 151 7.40 -11.27 21.29
C ALA A 151 8.02 -11.18 22.69
N LYS A 152 9.12 -10.43 22.84
CA LYS A 152 9.72 -10.14 24.14
C LYS A 152 8.76 -9.40 25.07
N ILE A 153 7.98 -8.46 24.55
CA ILE A 153 6.95 -7.76 25.32
C ILE A 153 5.80 -8.73 25.67
N ALA A 154 5.27 -9.46 24.69
CA ALA A 154 4.18 -10.40 24.86
C ALA A 154 4.47 -11.43 25.96
N ARG A 155 5.67 -12.05 25.95
CA ARG A 155 6.11 -13.05 26.94
C ARG A 155 6.06 -12.53 28.38
N LYS A 156 6.30 -11.24 28.62
CA LYS A 156 6.21 -10.66 29.97
C LYS A 156 4.78 -10.61 30.51
N HIS A 157 3.77 -10.79 29.66
CA HIS A 157 2.36 -10.61 29.98
C HIS A 157 1.51 -11.87 29.81
N VAL A 158 2.05 -12.97 29.26
CA VAL A 158 1.36 -14.27 29.16
C VAL A 158 0.91 -14.74 30.54
N GLY A 159 -0.33 -15.23 30.64
CA GLY A 159 -0.90 -15.80 31.86
C GLY A 159 -1.31 -14.80 32.96
N LYS A 160 -1.16 -13.49 32.73
CA LYS A 160 -1.45 -12.45 33.75
C LYS A 160 -2.89 -11.92 33.76
N GLY A 161 -3.79 -12.52 33.00
CA GLY A 161 -5.21 -12.12 32.97
C GLY A 161 -5.50 -10.73 32.39
N PHE A 162 -4.56 -10.17 31.61
CA PHE A 162 -4.77 -8.90 30.92
C PHE A 162 -5.54 -9.07 29.60
N LEU A 163 -5.89 -7.95 28.95
CA LEU A 163 -6.52 -7.96 27.62
C LEU A 163 -5.60 -8.61 26.58
N TYR A 164 -4.29 -8.41 26.68
CA TYR A 164 -3.29 -9.08 25.86
C TYR A 164 -2.14 -9.66 26.71
N PRO A 165 -1.50 -10.76 26.27
CA PRO A 165 -1.86 -11.60 25.12
C PRO A 165 -3.24 -12.26 25.30
N LYS A 166 -4.06 -12.29 24.24
CA LYS A 166 -5.39 -12.90 24.25
C LYS A 166 -5.33 -14.24 23.52
N LEU A 167 -6.05 -15.27 23.99
CA LEU A 167 -6.25 -16.49 23.20
C LEU A 167 -6.72 -16.14 21.79
N TYR A 168 -6.08 -16.74 20.79
CA TYR A 168 -6.44 -16.60 19.39
C TYR A 168 -7.69 -17.42 19.08
N GLU A 169 -8.70 -16.76 18.49
CA GLU A 169 -10.02 -17.33 18.22
C GLU A 169 -10.40 -17.03 16.76
N SER A 170 -9.80 -17.72 15.80
CA SER A 170 -10.17 -17.66 14.38
C SER A 170 -9.78 -18.95 13.66
N ARG A 171 -10.31 -19.17 12.45
CA ARG A 171 -10.25 -20.43 11.70
C ARG A 171 -8.86 -20.78 11.14
N LEU A 172 -7.95 -19.80 11.08
CA LEU A 172 -6.61 -20.01 10.51
C LEU A 172 -5.79 -21.06 11.28
N TYR A 173 -6.06 -21.27 12.57
CA TYR A 173 -5.35 -22.21 13.42
C TYR A 173 -6.31 -22.93 14.35
N ASP A 174 -6.02 -24.20 14.61
CA ASP A 174 -6.79 -24.98 15.58
C ASP A 174 -6.67 -24.39 16.99
N ARG A 175 -7.79 -24.35 17.72
CA ARG A 175 -7.85 -23.79 19.07
C ARG A 175 -6.99 -24.59 20.06
N GLY A 176 -6.81 -25.89 19.83
CA GLY A 176 -5.99 -26.80 20.63
C GLY A 176 -4.50 -26.45 20.62
N LEU A 177 -4.03 -25.65 19.65
CA LEU A 177 -2.65 -25.14 19.64
C LEU A 177 -2.37 -24.13 20.75
N GLY A 178 -3.40 -23.60 21.41
CA GLY A 178 -3.25 -22.68 22.54
C GLY A 178 -2.57 -21.36 22.17
N LEU A 179 -2.60 -20.97 20.89
CA LEU A 179 -1.95 -19.76 20.41
C LEU A 179 -2.57 -18.52 21.06
N VAL A 180 -1.73 -17.57 21.44
CA VAL A 180 -2.15 -16.25 21.92
C VAL A 180 -1.70 -15.18 20.94
N MET A 181 -2.48 -14.11 20.82
CA MET A 181 -2.15 -12.99 19.96
C MET A 181 -1.74 -11.75 20.75
N TRP A 182 -0.76 -11.02 20.22
CA TRP A 182 -0.28 -9.76 20.78
C TRP A 182 -0.20 -8.69 19.69
N PRO A 183 -0.77 -7.48 19.88
CA PRO A 183 -0.64 -6.40 18.91
C PRO A 183 0.81 -5.94 18.78
N ILE A 184 1.27 -5.70 17.57
CA ILE A 184 2.65 -5.27 17.31
C ILE A 184 2.78 -3.77 17.56
N TYR A 185 1.85 -2.99 17.01
CA TYR A 185 1.91 -1.51 17.01
C TYR A 185 0.69 -0.87 17.68
N LYS A 186 0.86 0.36 18.18
CA LYS A 186 -0.21 1.30 18.53
C LYS A 186 0.16 2.68 17.96
N GLY A 187 -0.54 3.10 16.90
CA GLY A 187 -0.13 4.28 16.13
C GLY A 187 1.18 4.02 15.39
N THR A 188 2.18 4.87 15.60
CA THR A 188 3.53 4.76 15.01
C THR A 188 4.52 3.97 15.87
N GLY A 189 4.20 3.70 17.13
CA GLY A 189 5.10 3.01 18.06
C GLY A 189 4.67 1.57 18.37
N PHE A 190 5.55 0.82 19.04
CA PHE A 190 5.23 -0.51 19.56
C PHE A 190 4.11 -0.46 20.59
N HIS A 191 3.27 -1.49 20.56
CA HIS A 191 2.29 -1.71 21.59
C HIS A 191 2.96 -2.25 22.87
N ARG A 192 2.85 -1.51 23.98
CA ARG A 192 3.51 -1.84 25.26
C ARG A 192 2.56 -2.15 26.40
N SER A 193 1.27 -1.82 26.28
CA SER A 193 0.32 -1.90 27.39
C SER A 193 -0.64 -3.08 27.21
N PRO A 194 -0.61 -4.08 28.11
CA PRO A 194 -1.47 -5.26 27.98
C PRO A 194 -2.95 -4.96 28.27
N LYS A 195 -3.29 -3.74 28.71
CA LYS A 195 -4.66 -3.32 29.08
C LYS A 195 -5.37 -2.49 28.00
N HIS A 196 -4.66 -2.06 26.96
CA HIS A 196 -5.23 -1.17 25.93
C HIS A 196 -5.40 -1.90 24.60
N LEU A 197 -6.33 -1.41 23.78
CA LEU A 197 -6.45 -1.85 22.40
C LEU A 197 -5.17 -1.51 21.62
N GLY A 198 -4.69 -2.48 20.85
CA GLY A 198 -3.59 -2.30 19.91
C GLY A 198 -4.08 -1.94 18.50
N GLY A 199 -3.11 -1.81 17.59
CA GLY A 199 -3.35 -1.66 16.16
C GLY A 199 -3.82 -2.96 15.51
N PRO A 200 -3.88 -3.00 14.17
CA PRO A 200 -4.48 -4.11 13.43
C PRO A 200 -3.53 -5.27 13.18
N TYR A 201 -2.24 -5.12 13.44
CA TYR A 201 -1.22 -6.15 13.18
C TYR A 201 -0.88 -6.89 14.47
N PHE A 202 -0.86 -8.21 14.42
CA PHE A 202 -0.67 -9.07 15.58
C PHE A 202 0.38 -10.14 15.27
N ILE A 203 1.24 -10.43 16.24
CA ILE A 203 1.97 -11.70 16.27
C ILE A 203 1.09 -12.76 16.92
N LEU A 204 1.18 -13.98 16.40
CA LEU A 204 0.69 -15.19 17.04
C LEU A 204 1.86 -15.87 17.73
N VAL A 205 1.67 -16.18 19.00
CA VAL A 205 2.69 -16.71 19.88
C VAL A 205 2.19 -18.01 20.48
N ASP A 206 3.01 -19.05 20.47
CA ASP A 206 2.69 -20.32 21.12
C ASP A 206 2.78 -20.21 22.67
N PRO A 207 2.36 -21.25 23.42
CA PRO A 207 2.42 -21.23 24.88
C PRO A 207 3.84 -21.04 25.47
N ILE A 208 4.90 -21.35 24.71
CA ILE A 208 6.30 -21.19 25.13
C ILE A 208 6.88 -19.82 24.74
N GLY A 209 6.12 -18.99 24.03
CA GLY A 209 6.51 -17.62 23.73
C GLY A 209 7.22 -17.43 22.38
N GLN A 210 7.19 -18.42 21.49
CA GLN A 210 7.75 -18.35 20.13
C GLN A 210 6.74 -17.77 19.16
N VAL A 211 7.20 -16.95 18.21
CA VAL A 211 6.36 -16.39 17.15
C VAL A 211 6.07 -17.47 16.12
N ILE A 212 4.80 -17.80 15.95
CA ILE A 212 4.31 -18.80 14.99
C ILE A 212 3.96 -18.14 13.65
N ASP A 213 3.24 -17.02 13.70
CA ASP A 213 2.87 -16.28 12.49
C ASP A 213 2.53 -14.83 12.80
N VAL A 214 2.26 -14.05 11.76
CA VAL A 214 1.81 -12.67 11.80
C VAL A 214 0.48 -12.57 11.07
N VAL A 215 -0.50 -11.95 11.72
CA VAL A 215 -1.85 -11.77 11.16
C VAL A 215 -2.29 -10.32 11.23
N VAL A 216 -3.17 -9.93 10.32
CA VAL A 216 -3.77 -8.59 10.27
C VAL A 216 -5.29 -8.65 10.37
N ARG A 217 -5.85 -7.73 11.16
CA ARG A 217 -7.30 -7.65 11.42
C ARG A 217 -8.05 -7.02 10.24
N THR A 218 -9.06 -7.73 9.74
CA THR A 218 -9.99 -7.30 8.69
C THR A 218 -11.16 -6.48 9.24
N ILE A 219 -11.85 -5.74 8.37
CA ILE A 219 -13.03 -4.93 8.76
C ILE A 219 -14.17 -5.75 9.39
N LYS A 220 -14.23 -7.06 9.11
CA LYS A 220 -15.20 -8.00 9.69
C LYS A 220 -14.77 -8.56 11.04
N ASN A 221 -13.75 -7.98 11.67
CA ASN A 221 -13.16 -8.43 12.93
C ASN A 221 -12.63 -9.88 12.87
N ASP A 222 -12.17 -10.30 11.69
CA ASP A 222 -11.43 -11.55 11.50
C ASP A 222 -9.96 -11.25 11.17
N PHE A 223 -9.17 -12.29 10.94
CA PHE A 223 -7.73 -12.21 10.70
C PHE A 223 -7.36 -12.90 9.40
N VAL A 224 -6.37 -12.33 8.72
CA VAL A 224 -5.70 -12.96 7.57
C VAL A 224 -4.22 -13.03 7.82
N ARG A 225 -3.59 -14.08 7.31
CA ARG A 225 -2.15 -14.30 7.43
C ARG A 225 -1.41 -13.26 6.61
N CYS A 226 -0.33 -12.74 7.18
CA CYS A 226 0.65 -11.99 6.41
C CYS A 226 1.60 -12.99 5.75
N PHE A 227 2.09 -12.65 4.56
CA PHE A 227 3.04 -13.52 3.87
C PHE A 227 4.45 -13.19 4.34
N LYS A 228 5.26 -14.23 4.56
CA LYS A 228 6.70 -14.07 4.74
C LYS A 228 7.25 -13.40 3.49
N SER A 229 8.03 -12.37 3.68
CA SER A 229 8.61 -11.62 2.57
C SER A 229 9.95 -11.09 3.00
N ARG A 230 10.85 -10.88 2.04
CA ARG A 230 11.94 -9.94 2.25
C ARG A 230 11.35 -8.54 2.28
N ASN A 231 12.11 -7.53 2.71
CA ASN A 231 11.69 -6.15 2.48
C ASN A 231 11.75 -5.85 0.96
N ILE A 232 10.84 -6.45 0.18
CA ILE A 232 10.80 -6.35 -1.28
C ILE A 232 10.37 -4.94 -1.66
N LEU A 233 9.63 -4.20 -0.83
CA LEU A 233 9.38 -2.78 -1.12
C LEU A 233 10.65 -1.92 -1.04
N SER A 234 11.73 -2.39 -0.42
CA SER A 234 13.07 -1.83 -0.59
C SER A 234 13.81 -2.38 -1.82
N ALA A 235 13.65 -3.67 -2.14
CA ALA A 235 14.37 -4.37 -3.21
C ALA A 235 13.71 -4.44 -4.61
N SER A 236 12.40 -4.16 -4.76
CA SER A 236 11.63 -4.37 -6.01
C SER A 236 11.88 -3.30 -7.08
N SER A 237 12.99 -2.57 -6.99
CA SER A 237 13.49 -1.80 -8.12
C SER A 237 14.33 -2.65 -9.08
N THR A 238 14.75 -3.86 -8.70
CA THR A 238 15.65 -4.66 -9.54
C THR A 238 14.94 -5.63 -10.49
N ASP A 239 13.78 -6.20 -10.12
CA ASP A 239 13.03 -7.12 -11.01
C ASP A 239 12.05 -6.42 -11.98
N VAL A 240 12.12 -5.08 -12.10
CA VAL A 240 11.41 -4.30 -13.12
C VAL A 240 12.33 -4.08 -14.34
N GLU A 241 13.15 -5.06 -14.68
CA GLU A 241 14.11 -4.92 -15.80
C GLU A 241 13.46 -5.07 -17.20
N GLY A 242 12.14 -5.22 -17.28
CA GLY A 242 11.43 -5.38 -18.56
C GLY A 242 10.20 -4.51 -18.79
N ARG A 243 9.78 -3.66 -17.83
CA ARG A 243 8.58 -2.84 -18.02
C ARG A 243 8.99 -1.41 -18.39
N VAL A 244 8.94 -1.14 -19.69
CA VAL A 244 9.00 0.21 -20.27
C VAL A 244 8.07 1.12 -19.47
N LEU A 245 8.65 2.01 -18.65
CA LEU A 245 7.87 3.04 -17.97
C LEU A 245 7.39 3.99 -19.07
N TRP A 246 6.11 3.87 -19.40
CA TRP A 246 5.48 4.74 -20.38
C TRP A 246 5.62 6.20 -19.91
N PRO A 247 5.86 7.15 -20.83
CA PRO A 247 5.88 8.56 -20.51
C PRO A 247 4.64 8.94 -19.69
N LYS A 248 4.85 9.52 -18.49
CA LYS A 248 3.75 9.97 -17.65
C LYS A 248 3.54 11.45 -17.89
N ASN A 249 2.35 11.78 -18.35
CA ASN A 249 1.87 13.15 -18.45
C ASN A 249 1.38 13.63 -17.08
N GLY A 250 1.66 14.89 -16.75
CA GLY A 250 1.27 15.45 -15.46
C GLY A 250 1.68 16.90 -15.27
N PHE A 251 1.72 17.32 -14.01
CA PHE A 251 2.19 18.64 -13.61
C PHE A 251 3.26 18.53 -12.54
N THR A 252 4.32 19.31 -12.66
CA THR A 252 5.38 19.40 -11.67
C THR A 252 5.27 20.72 -10.91
N CYS A 253 5.05 20.62 -9.60
CA CYS A 253 5.09 21.74 -8.67
C CYS A 253 6.37 21.67 -7.85
N ASN A 254 7.37 22.48 -8.20
CA ASN A 254 8.73 22.37 -7.69
C ASN A 254 9.33 20.97 -7.97
N HIS A 255 9.29 20.06 -7.00
CA HIS A 255 9.84 18.70 -7.08
C HIS A 255 8.76 17.62 -6.96
N ILE A 256 7.48 18.02 -6.86
CA ILE A 256 6.37 17.09 -6.72
C ILE A 256 5.67 16.96 -8.07
N PHE A 257 5.72 15.75 -8.62
CA PHE A 257 5.01 15.40 -9.84
C PHE A 257 3.63 14.84 -9.50
N PHE A 258 2.60 15.39 -10.16
CA PHE A 258 1.23 14.92 -10.09
C PHE A 258 0.86 14.33 -11.44
N SER A 259 0.62 13.02 -11.50
CA SER A 259 0.26 12.35 -12.74
C SER A 259 -1.19 12.66 -13.16
N ASP A 260 -1.47 12.62 -14.47
CA ASP A 260 -2.81 12.84 -15.00
C ASP A 260 -3.85 11.90 -14.39
N SER A 261 -3.48 10.64 -14.13
CA SER A 261 -4.37 9.66 -13.51
C SER A 261 -4.78 10.07 -12.09
N GLU A 262 -3.82 10.52 -11.27
CA GLU A 262 -4.09 11.03 -9.92
C GLU A 262 -4.96 12.30 -9.96
N LEU A 263 -4.68 13.22 -10.87
CA LEU A 263 -5.43 14.47 -11.01
C LEU A 263 -6.85 14.25 -11.50
N ASN A 264 -7.07 13.29 -12.41
CA ASN A 264 -8.40 12.89 -12.85
C ASN A 264 -9.20 12.24 -11.71
N LEU A 265 -8.56 11.40 -10.90
CA LEU A 265 -9.18 10.84 -9.69
C LEU A 265 -9.60 11.96 -8.71
N ALA A 266 -8.70 12.89 -8.44
CA ALA A 266 -8.97 14.04 -7.57
C ALA A 266 -10.09 14.94 -8.13
N SER A 267 -10.18 15.10 -9.46
CA SER A 267 -11.30 15.80 -10.11
C SER A 267 -12.64 15.11 -9.87
N GLY A 268 -12.68 13.77 -9.99
CA GLY A 268 -13.87 12.99 -9.66
C GLY A 268 -14.32 13.21 -8.21
N MET A 269 -13.37 13.20 -7.27
CA MET A 269 -13.65 13.49 -5.86
C MET A 269 -14.22 14.90 -5.64
N ALA A 270 -13.68 15.90 -6.35
CA ALA A 270 -14.18 17.28 -6.28
C ALA A 270 -15.64 17.37 -6.75
N LYS A 271 -15.97 16.68 -7.86
CA LYS A 271 -17.32 16.63 -8.43
C LYS A 271 -18.32 15.98 -7.48
N ASP A 272 -17.92 14.88 -6.85
CA ASP A 272 -18.77 14.17 -5.89
C ASP A 272 -18.96 14.94 -4.58
N ALA A 273 -17.93 15.66 -4.14
CA ALA A 273 -18.01 16.51 -2.96
C ALA A 273 -19.03 17.64 -3.13
N GLN A 274 -19.05 18.30 -4.29
CA GLN A 274 -20.03 19.34 -4.61
C GLN A 274 -21.46 18.81 -4.54
N LYS A 275 -21.72 17.63 -5.11
CA LYS A 275 -23.05 16.99 -5.08
C LYS A 275 -23.52 16.67 -3.68
N LYS A 276 -22.58 16.29 -2.80
CA LYS A 276 -22.89 15.81 -1.44
C LYS A 276 -23.03 16.94 -0.43
N SER A 277 -22.73 18.21 -0.78
CA SER A 277 -22.74 19.38 0.13
C SER A 277 -21.97 19.19 1.46
N ASN A 278 -21.12 18.17 1.54
CA ASN A 278 -20.57 17.68 2.81
C ASN A 278 -19.22 18.32 3.18
N ILE A 279 -18.57 19.02 2.26
CA ILE A 279 -17.30 19.70 2.50
C ILE A 279 -17.55 21.20 2.41
N LYS A 280 -17.64 21.85 3.57
CA LYS A 280 -17.79 23.32 3.64
C LYS A 280 -16.63 23.97 2.87
N GLY A 281 -16.96 24.66 1.78
CA GLY A 281 -16.04 25.54 1.05
C GLY A 281 -15.20 24.93 -0.07
N TYR A 282 -15.44 23.67 -0.48
CA TYR A 282 -14.75 23.08 -1.63
C TYR A 282 -15.68 22.28 -2.56
N PRO A 283 -15.42 22.28 -3.89
CA PRO A 283 -14.42 23.10 -4.60
C PRO A 283 -14.65 24.62 -4.43
N LEU A 284 -13.56 25.38 -4.36
CA LEU A 284 -13.58 26.83 -4.14
C LEU A 284 -13.58 27.55 -5.49
N GLU A 285 -14.57 28.40 -5.73
CA GLU A 285 -14.56 29.28 -6.91
C GLU A 285 -13.40 30.26 -6.85
N TYR A 286 -12.69 30.42 -7.95
CA TYR A 286 -11.54 31.29 -8.07
C TYR A 286 -11.59 32.07 -9.38
N ASN A 287 -11.47 33.39 -9.28
CA ASN A 287 -11.42 34.30 -10.41
C ASN A 287 -10.33 35.34 -10.15
N GLY A 288 -9.09 35.01 -10.51
CA GLY A 288 -7.94 35.86 -10.25
C GLY A 288 -6.63 35.29 -10.81
N PRO A 289 -5.55 36.08 -10.80
CA PRO A 289 -4.25 35.65 -11.31
C PRO A 289 -3.75 34.33 -10.65
N PRO A 290 -3.07 33.42 -11.37
CA PRO A 290 -2.62 33.51 -12.75
C PRO A 290 -3.67 33.08 -13.78
N PHE A 291 -4.95 32.94 -13.39
CA PHE A 291 -6.02 32.51 -14.28
C PHE A 291 -6.93 33.69 -14.63
N ASN A 292 -7.04 33.99 -15.93
CA ASN A 292 -7.91 35.08 -16.42
C ASN A 292 -9.34 34.61 -16.71
N PHE A 293 -9.76 33.50 -16.10
CA PHE A 293 -11.07 32.91 -16.29
C PHE A 293 -11.55 32.25 -14.98
N PRO A 294 -12.87 32.17 -14.74
CA PRO A 294 -13.41 31.48 -13.58
C PRO A 294 -13.02 30.00 -13.56
N CYS A 295 -12.46 29.55 -12.45
CA CYS A 295 -12.09 28.15 -12.24
C CYS A 295 -12.45 27.69 -10.83
N LEU A 296 -12.29 26.40 -10.58
CA LEU A 296 -12.53 25.75 -9.30
C LEU A 296 -11.21 25.25 -8.73
N LEU A 297 -10.96 25.48 -7.45
CA LEU A 297 -9.78 25.01 -6.73
C LEU A 297 -10.16 23.86 -5.80
N TRP A 298 -9.40 22.77 -5.89
CA TRP A 298 -9.60 21.57 -5.07
C TRP A 298 -8.31 21.19 -4.35
N PRO A 299 -8.31 20.97 -3.02
CA PRO A 299 -7.09 20.67 -2.28
C PRO A 299 -6.59 19.27 -2.63
N ILE A 300 -5.30 19.16 -2.97
CA ILE A 300 -4.61 17.88 -3.21
C ILE A 300 -3.36 17.80 -2.33
N THR A 301 -3.05 16.61 -1.84
CA THR A 301 -1.80 16.32 -1.12
C THR A 301 -0.71 15.90 -2.10
N PRO A 302 0.58 15.87 -1.72
CA PRO A 302 1.66 15.34 -2.56
C PRO A 302 1.41 13.93 -3.14
N SER A 303 0.54 13.13 -2.51
CA SER A 303 0.12 11.82 -3.05
C SER A 303 -1.08 11.92 -4.00
N GLY A 304 -1.42 13.10 -4.51
CA GLY A 304 -2.53 13.36 -5.43
C GLY A 304 -3.94 13.32 -4.81
N ILE A 305 -4.08 12.89 -3.54
CA ILE A 305 -5.39 12.66 -2.91
C ILE A 305 -5.82 13.86 -2.06
N ALA A 306 -7.12 14.16 -2.00
CA ALA A 306 -7.65 15.22 -1.15
C ALA A 306 -7.49 14.92 0.35
N PRO A 307 -7.08 15.90 1.18
CA PRO A 307 -6.96 15.71 2.61
C PRO A 307 -8.35 15.46 3.24
N ARG A 308 -8.49 14.41 4.06
CA ARG A 308 -9.76 14.07 4.71
C ARG A 308 -10.12 15.01 5.87
N ARG A 309 -9.13 15.51 6.63
CA ARG A 309 -9.25 16.50 7.73
C ARG A 309 -7.88 17.13 8.03
N GLY A 310 -7.85 18.39 8.47
CA GLY A 310 -6.63 19.05 8.97
C GLY A 310 -6.16 20.24 8.15
N ARG A 311 -4.88 20.62 8.34
CA ARG A 311 -4.25 21.73 7.60
C ARG A 311 -4.29 21.42 6.11
N LEU A 312 -4.87 22.36 5.35
CA LEU A 312 -4.94 22.23 3.90
C LEU A 312 -3.50 22.20 3.33
N SER A 313 -3.30 21.30 2.37
CA SER A 313 -2.08 21.26 1.58
C SER A 313 -1.80 22.62 0.93
N VAL A 314 -0.57 22.88 0.50
CA VAL A 314 -0.26 24.07 -0.33
C VAL A 314 -0.64 23.85 -1.79
N PHE A 315 -0.88 22.61 -2.21
CA PHE A 315 -1.22 22.30 -3.60
C PHE A 315 -2.74 22.36 -3.83
N ARG A 316 -3.15 22.95 -4.95
CA ARG A 316 -4.55 22.92 -5.43
C ARG A 316 -4.59 22.39 -6.86
N LEU A 317 -5.48 21.45 -7.10
CA LEU A 317 -5.93 21.09 -8.43
C LEU A 317 -6.83 22.21 -8.95
N VAL A 318 -6.57 22.65 -10.17
CA VAL A 318 -7.37 23.66 -10.87
C VAL A 318 -8.28 22.97 -11.87
N LEU A 319 -9.57 23.23 -11.72
CA LEU A 319 -10.62 22.61 -12.49
C LEU A 319 -11.42 23.68 -13.26
N SER A 320 -11.92 23.33 -14.44
CA SER A 320 -12.96 24.12 -15.09
C SER A 320 -14.26 24.07 -14.26
N PRO A 321 -15.24 24.95 -14.52
CA PRO A 321 -16.60 24.82 -13.96
C PRO A 321 -17.27 23.46 -14.27
N THR A 322 -16.79 22.77 -15.31
CA THR A 322 -17.22 21.42 -15.73
C THR A 322 -16.33 20.30 -15.20
N TYR A 323 -15.45 20.58 -14.22
CA TYR A 323 -14.55 19.61 -13.58
C TYR A 323 -13.52 18.96 -14.52
N LYS A 324 -13.09 19.68 -15.57
CA LYS A 324 -11.93 19.27 -16.39
C LYS A 324 -10.65 19.76 -15.71
N VAL A 325 -9.61 18.92 -15.66
CA VAL A 325 -8.29 19.29 -15.11
C VAL A 325 -7.64 20.34 -16.01
N LEU A 326 -7.40 21.54 -15.46
CA LEU A 326 -6.74 22.66 -16.17
C LEU A 326 -5.28 22.84 -15.75
N GLY A 327 -4.94 22.39 -14.53
CA GLY A 327 -3.59 22.49 -14.01
C GLY A 327 -3.49 22.21 -12.53
N VAL A 328 -2.30 22.43 -11.99
CA VAL A 328 -2.03 22.44 -10.56
C VAL A 328 -1.41 23.79 -10.21
N ILE A 329 -1.73 24.30 -9.02
CA ILE A 329 -1.08 25.48 -8.45
C ILE A 329 -0.53 25.18 -7.05
N MET A 330 0.42 26.00 -6.65
CA MET A 330 0.84 26.18 -5.28
C MET A 330 0.22 27.45 -4.72
N GLN A 331 -0.49 27.34 -3.61
CA GLN A 331 -1.10 28.43 -2.87
C GLN A 331 -0.33 28.67 -1.57
N GLY A 332 0.43 29.76 -1.53
CA GLY A 332 1.04 30.33 -0.32
C GLY A 332 0.07 31.26 0.42
N GLN A 333 0.60 32.04 1.39
CA GLN A 333 -0.21 33.04 2.10
C GLN A 333 -0.74 34.13 1.15
N ASP A 334 0.14 34.69 0.32
CA ASP A 334 -0.22 35.82 -0.57
C ASP A 334 0.08 35.55 -2.05
N THR A 335 0.55 34.35 -2.39
CA THR A 335 1.02 34.03 -3.73
C THR A 335 0.38 32.75 -4.25
N ILE A 336 -0.14 32.81 -5.48
CA ILE A 336 -0.55 31.62 -6.23
C ILE A 336 0.40 31.45 -7.41
N LYS A 337 1.12 30.32 -7.45
CA LYS A 337 2.06 29.98 -8.53
C LYS A 337 1.53 28.80 -9.33
N ARG A 338 1.51 28.92 -10.66
CA ARG A 338 1.16 27.81 -11.55
C ARG A 338 2.28 26.78 -11.60
N CYS A 339 1.91 25.51 -11.54
CA CYS A 339 2.83 24.40 -11.76
C CYS A 339 3.00 24.13 -13.25
N GLU A 340 4.16 23.60 -13.61
CA GLU A 340 4.53 23.39 -15.00
C GLU A 340 3.93 22.09 -15.51
N ARG A 341 3.38 22.12 -16.73
CA ARG A 341 2.95 20.90 -17.42
C ARG A 341 4.22 20.18 -17.85
N THR A 342 4.39 18.95 -17.42
CA THR A 342 5.60 18.17 -17.72
C THR A 342 5.21 16.80 -18.24
N ILE A 343 5.88 16.38 -19.30
CA ILE A 343 5.88 14.99 -19.74
C ILE A 343 7.14 14.40 -19.12
N THR A 344 6.98 13.58 -18.08
CA THR A 344 8.10 12.77 -17.63
C THR A 344 8.22 11.64 -18.64
N THR A 345 9.20 11.74 -19.56
CA THR A 345 9.73 10.56 -20.24
C THR A 345 10.02 9.56 -19.14
N GLY A 346 9.29 8.43 -19.14
CA GLY A 346 9.16 7.57 -17.96
C GLY A 346 10.52 7.40 -17.31
N GLY A 347 10.62 7.84 -16.06
CA GLY A 347 11.88 8.25 -15.43
C GLY A 347 13.01 7.32 -15.83
N PHE A 348 14.08 7.91 -16.39
CA PHE A 348 15.25 7.21 -16.88
C PHE A 348 15.56 5.99 -16.00
N LEU A 349 15.16 4.80 -16.46
CA LEU A 349 15.57 3.53 -15.85
C LEU A 349 17.07 3.31 -16.04
N ASN A 350 17.71 4.10 -16.90
CA ASN A 350 19.14 4.28 -16.98
C ASN A 350 19.62 5.22 -15.86
N HIS A 351 19.17 5.00 -14.61
CA HIS A 351 20.02 5.42 -13.51
C HIS A 351 21.34 4.66 -13.67
N ASP A 352 22.44 5.32 -13.33
CA ASP A 352 23.74 4.68 -13.47
C ASP A 352 23.73 3.35 -12.70
N LYS A 353 24.12 2.27 -13.40
CA LYS A 353 24.23 0.93 -12.84
C LYS A 353 25.62 0.64 -12.29
N ASN A 354 26.53 1.60 -12.38
CA ASN A 354 27.88 1.46 -11.88
C ASN A 354 27.92 1.56 -10.35
N ASP A 355 28.86 0.82 -9.77
CA ASP A 355 29.33 1.05 -8.41
C ASP A 355 30.29 2.25 -8.41
N TYR A 356 30.29 3.00 -7.31
CA TYR A 356 31.08 4.22 -7.19
C TYR A 356 32.18 4.06 -6.16
N ASN A 357 33.43 4.29 -6.56
CA ASN A 357 34.58 4.36 -5.65
C ASN A 357 34.85 5.82 -5.27
N CYS A 358 34.52 6.18 -4.04
CA CYS A 358 34.80 7.51 -3.49
C CYS A 358 35.88 7.38 -2.41
N GLY A 359 37.13 7.73 -2.74
CA GLY A 359 38.23 7.76 -1.79
C GLY A 359 38.61 6.39 -1.20
N GLY A 360 38.50 5.32 -2.00
CA GLY A 360 38.77 3.94 -1.56
C GLY A 360 37.55 3.24 -0.95
N ILE A 361 36.43 3.94 -0.82
CA ILE A 361 35.16 3.39 -0.34
C ILE A 361 34.27 3.11 -1.55
N ILE A 362 33.96 1.82 -1.77
CA ILE A 362 32.99 1.39 -2.79
C ILE A 362 31.58 1.52 -2.23
N PHE A 363 30.72 2.23 -2.95
CA PHE A 363 29.27 2.30 -2.77
C PHE A 363 28.60 1.52 -3.89
N TYR A 364 27.84 0.50 -3.52
CA TYR A 364 27.15 -0.34 -4.49
C TYR A 364 25.91 0.36 -5.03
N GLN A 365 25.53 0.02 -6.26
CA GLN A 365 24.36 0.60 -6.93
C GLN A 365 23.08 0.52 -6.08
N ASP A 366 22.81 -0.64 -5.46
CA ASP A 366 21.62 -0.89 -4.65
C ASP A 366 21.58 -0.02 -3.37
N GLU A 367 22.74 0.21 -2.76
CA GLU A 367 22.92 1.15 -1.64
C GLU A 367 22.55 2.57 -2.09
N LEU A 368 23.13 3.04 -3.20
CA LEU A 368 22.89 4.38 -3.75
C LEU A 368 21.40 4.61 -4.09
N VAL A 369 20.77 3.63 -4.75
CA VAL A 369 19.34 3.66 -5.08
C VAL A 369 18.48 3.71 -3.79
N SER A 370 18.86 2.96 -2.76
CA SER A 370 18.14 2.95 -1.48
C SER A 370 18.24 4.29 -0.77
N VAL A 371 19.43 4.90 -0.75
CA VAL A 371 19.64 6.25 -0.19
C VAL A 371 18.84 7.29 -0.96
N ALA A 372 18.86 7.23 -2.30
CA ALA A 372 18.09 8.14 -3.14
C ALA A 372 16.58 8.04 -2.84
N LYS A 373 16.02 6.84 -2.65
CA LYS A 373 14.62 6.66 -2.25
C LYS A 373 14.30 7.32 -0.91
N VAL A 374 15.18 7.19 0.07
CA VAL A 374 15.02 7.84 1.39
C VAL A 374 15.10 9.36 1.27
N ALA A 375 16.06 9.85 0.47
CA ALA A 375 16.21 11.27 0.17
C ALA A 375 14.94 11.83 -0.47
N CYS A 376 14.43 11.18 -1.53
CA CYS A 376 13.23 11.59 -2.25
C CYS A 376 12.01 11.74 -1.33
N LYS A 377 11.84 10.86 -0.34
CA LYS A 377 10.76 10.96 0.65
C LYS A 377 10.89 12.14 1.60
N LYS A 378 12.12 12.63 1.81
CA LYS A 378 12.44 13.77 2.68
C LYS A 378 12.43 15.11 1.92
N ILE A 379 12.38 15.13 0.58
CA ILE A 379 12.31 16.38 -0.17
C ILE A 379 11.06 17.16 0.29
N GLY A 380 11.25 18.42 0.67
CA GLY A 380 10.18 19.31 1.12
C GLY A 380 9.72 19.10 2.58
N ALA A 381 10.36 18.20 3.33
CA ALA A 381 10.09 18.04 4.76
C ALA A 381 10.62 19.24 5.56
N TYR A 382 9.77 19.82 6.42
CA TYR A 382 10.12 20.98 7.23
C TYR A 382 11.19 20.63 8.29
N GLY A 383 12.23 21.46 8.40
CA GLY A 383 13.29 21.30 9.39
C GLY A 383 14.33 20.22 9.07
N VAL A 384 14.29 19.62 7.87
CA VAL A 384 15.29 18.62 7.44
C VAL A 384 16.37 19.31 6.61
N LYS A 385 17.65 19.11 6.95
CA LYS A 385 18.79 19.69 6.22
C LYS A 385 18.99 19.07 4.82
N TYR A 386 18.62 17.81 4.65
CA TYR A 386 18.79 17.05 3.40
C TYR A 386 17.50 16.32 3.01
N PRO A 387 17.28 16.07 1.71
CA PRO A 387 18.13 16.44 0.59
C PRO A 387 18.21 17.95 0.35
N LEU A 388 19.41 18.43 0.03
CA LEU A 388 19.69 19.84 -0.25
C LEU A 388 19.75 20.04 -1.75
N ARG A 389 19.21 21.14 -2.25
CA ARG A 389 19.30 21.48 -3.68
C ARG A 389 20.77 21.70 -4.06
N TYR A 390 21.17 21.16 -5.20
CA TYR A 390 22.49 21.34 -5.78
C TYR A 390 22.37 22.32 -6.95
N ASP A 391 23.01 23.47 -6.80
CA ASP A 391 22.93 24.61 -7.72
C ASP A 391 24.28 24.93 -8.39
N ASP A 392 25.29 24.04 -8.24
CA ASP A 392 26.62 24.21 -8.84
C ASP A 392 26.63 23.71 -10.31
N GLU A 393 27.50 22.76 -10.65
CA GLU A 393 27.76 22.34 -12.02
C GLU A 393 26.51 21.71 -12.66
N LYS A 394 26.29 22.01 -13.94
CA LYS A 394 25.21 21.39 -14.69
C LYS A 394 25.66 20.01 -15.15
N PHE A 395 24.85 18.99 -14.87
CA PHE A 395 25.06 17.66 -15.42
C PHE A 395 24.49 17.58 -16.85
N ASP A 396 24.89 16.54 -17.57
CA ASP A 396 24.41 16.28 -18.95
C ASP A 396 22.89 16.08 -19.03
N ILE A 397 22.26 15.66 -17.92
CA ILE A 397 20.81 15.50 -17.79
C ILE A 397 20.26 16.73 -17.09
N GLU A 398 19.38 17.50 -17.69
CA GLU A 398 18.83 18.74 -17.10
C GLU A 398 18.20 18.51 -15.70
N GLY A 399 18.50 19.41 -14.75
CA GLY A 399 18.07 19.35 -13.35
C GLY A 399 16.57 19.60 -13.12
N PRO A 400 16.12 19.69 -11.85
CA PRO A 400 16.90 20.05 -10.66
C PRO A 400 17.62 18.86 -9.99
N TYR A 401 18.80 19.12 -9.44
CA TYR A 401 19.58 18.12 -8.70
C TYR A 401 19.52 18.36 -7.19
N PHE A 402 19.68 17.27 -6.45
CA PHE A 402 19.70 17.30 -5.00
C PHE A 402 20.83 16.42 -4.49
N ILE A 403 21.52 16.88 -3.45
CA ILE A 403 22.51 16.09 -2.72
C ILE A 403 21.92 15.53 -1.43
N TYR A 404 22.34 14.32 -1.09
CA TYR A 404 22.01 13.66 0.16
C TYR A 404 23.25 12.91 0.68
N PRO A 405 23.62 13.04 1.96
CA PRO A 405 24.81 12.39 2.49
C PRO A 405 24.61 10.87 2.57
N ILE A 406 25.62 10.13 2.12
CA ILE A 406 25.70 8.68 2.25
C ILE A 406 26.80 8.31 3.26
N ILE A 407 26.52 7.35 4.14
CA ILE A 407 27.47 6.83 5.13
C ILE A 407 27.46 5.32 5.01
N LYS A 408 28.60 4.75 4.62
CA LYS A 408 28.73 3.31 4.42
C LYS A 408 28.36 2.53 5.67
N GLY A 409 27.60 1.46 5.49
CA GLY A 409 27.18 0.57 6.58
C GLY A 409 26.09 1.15 7.50
N THR A 410 25.52 2.31 7.14
CA THR A 410 24.36 2.85 7.86
C THR A 410 23.10 2.39 7.15
N GLU A 411 22.27 1.60 7.84
CA GLU A 411 20.92 1.32 7.34
C GLU A 411 20.07 2.59 7.45
N PHE A 412 19.60 3.09 6.30
CA PHE A 412 18.67 4.22 6.27
C PHE A 412 17.27 3.73 6.61
N VAL A 413 16.94 3.75 7.91
CA VAL A 413 15.61 3.36 8.41
C VAL A 413 14.54 4.36 7.91
N TYR A 414 13.46 3.80 7.37
CA TYR A 414 12.33 4.51 6.76
C TYR A 414 11.38 5.18 7.76
#